data_AF-A0A3R6MU59-F1
#
_entry.id   AF-A0A3R6MU59-F1
#
_cell.length_a   1.000
_cell.length_b   1.000
_cell.length_c   1.000
_cell.angle_alpha   90.00
_cell.angle_beta   90.00
_cell.angle_gamma   90.00
#
_symmetry.space_group_name_H-M   'P 1'
#
loop_
_entity.id
_entity.type
_entity.pdbx_description
1 polymer ?
#
loop_
_entity_poly.entity_id
_entity_poly.type
_entity_poly.pdbx_seq_one_letter_code
_entity_poly.pdbx_strand_id
1 'polypeptide(L)'
;MYNMLHVFKARKGEDFWIDEEEQVLCISREFALNADWTDMYFKAFVEIYGPMCTYQEIINRIEKCRGVIEKGDGIEKNNNVKDDLKYITDKMTSSSYKSGFANIRDKIENPEVYENLKSKKINMKMESDEILKRLSELEDFLEQPLCRETFCMKSVIYNYINRFWNGKSFLLRANAAKDMREMFEKDFSKPLKDYLQKSHEKSKEYCIECNTMIDSKEKISIAFMNDMADDLSRKRSAFWNCKVDAYICPLCAYLYALVPLGFRLVGNKFVFQNIDCSLKALIDSNKMGTVVLKENAKHIGEKYATWVARTLNTVFKLKIRELNNIPVILRGTNEKDRYTFNILHKDILNILKDKKIMEYLEKLSEHPNVKIKNDFLNVYESSIENLISYNNQYRLINRLIKASIETESILSRAVLVFKIQVRTFMIVQDEGGNKKMNVWSMRNSGYELRKAILAAKGVVSDECIRGTIYRLTNALSVGNTERFMDVIIRLYTSSRLDVPNGFVDMLQDRDKFNQYGYAFVLGLKGSHHVSKEENENG
;
A
#
# COMPACT_ATOMS: atom_id res chain seq x y z
N MET A 1 -2.36 -3.63 -20.48
CA MET A 1 -3.00 -4.24 -21.67
C MET A 1 -3.61 -5.61 -21.36
N TYR A 2 -2.82 -6.64 -20.99
CA TYR A 2 -3.32 -7.99 -20.70
C TYR A 2 -4.54 -8.01 -19.75
N ASN A 3 -4.45 -7.33 -18.59
CA ASN A 3 -5.56 -7.28 -17.62
C ASN A 3 -6.84 -6.68 -18.20
N MET A 4 -6.74 -5.66 -19.07
CA MET A 4 -7.89 -5.04 -19.74
C MET A 4 -8.54 -6.01 -20.73
N LEU A 5 -7.74 -6.69 -21.56
CA LEU A 5 -8.23 -7.71 -22.50
C LEU A 5 -8.93 -8.86 -21.76
N HIS A 6 -8.39 -9.26 -20.61
CA HIS A 6 -8.97 -10.31 -19.79
C HIS A 6 -10.31 -9.91 -19.15
N VAL A 7 -10.40 -8.69 -18.58
CA VAL A 7 -11.67 -8.15 -18.04
C VAL A 7 -12.73 -8.07 -19.13
N PHE A 8 -12.35 -7.63 -20.32
CA PHE A 8 -13.27 -7.54 -21.46
C PHE A 8 -13.64 -8.89 -22.07
N LYS A 9 -13.04 -9.99 -21.60
CA LYS A 9 -13.24 -11.35 -22.14
C LYS A 9 -12.94 -11.44 -23.64
N ALA A 10 -11.92 -10.71 -24.11
CA ALA A 10 -11.42 -10.88 -25.47
C ALA A 10 -11.00 -12.36 -25.69
N ARG A 11 -11.16 -12.87 -26.91
CA ARG A 11 -10.95 -14.29 -27.22
C ARG A 11 -9.45 -14.59 -27.28
N LYS A 12 -8.96 -15.35 -26.32
CA LYS A 12 -7.56 -15.81 -26.31
C LYS A 12 -7.33 -16.78 -27.47
N GLY A 13 -6.30 -16.54 -28.29
CA GLY A 13 -5.98 -17.30 -29.49
C GLY A 13 -6.55 -16.69 -30.78
N GLU A 14 -7.50 -15.76 -30.68
CA GLU A 14 -8.10 -15.06 -31.82
C GLU A 14 -7.86 -13.55 -31.74
N ASP A 15 -8.39 -12.91 -30.70
CA ASP A 15 -8.26 -11.46 -30.49
C ASP A 15 -6.88 -11.09 -29.93
N PHE A 16 -6.32 -11.95 -29.07
CA PHE A 16 -4.97 -11.80 -28.52
C PHE A 16 -4.35 -13.14 -28.12
N TRP A 17 -3.02 -13.25 -28.11
CA TRP A 17 -2.28 -14.42 -27.64
C TRP A 17 -0.92 -14.02 -27.06
N ILE A 18 -0.26 -14.96 -26.39
CA ILE A 18 1.14 -14.80 -25.97
C ILE A 18 1.96 -15.61 -26.94
N ASP A 19 2.96 -14.98 -27.55
CA ASP A 19 4.01 -15.68 -28.26
C ASP A 19 4.99 -16.24 -27.22
N GLU A 20 5.08 -17.56 -27.11
CA GLU A 20 5.93 -18.21 -26.09
C GLU A 20 7.41 -18.19 -26.48
N GLU A 21 7.76 -18.02 -27.75
CA GLU A 21 9.15 -17.94 -28.18
C GLU A 21 9.68 -16.52 -27.98
N GLU A 22 8.92 -15.53 -28.45
CA GLU A 22 9.30 -14.11 -28.38
C GLU A 22 8.95 -13.45 -27.02
N GLN A 23 8.18 -14.14 -26.16
CA GLN A 23 7.72 -13.64 -24.86
C GLN A 23 6.94 -12.31 -24.94
N VAL A 24 6.17 -12.13 -26.02
CA VAL A 24 5.37 -10.91 -26.26
C VAL A 24 3.87 -11.15 -26.20
N LEU A 25 3.11 -10.09 -25.87
CA LEU A 25 1.66 -10.07 -25.98
C LEU A 25 1.27 -9.62 -27.39
N CYS A 26 0.71 -10.52 -28.18
CA CYS A 26 0.21 -10.25 -29.52
C CYS A 26 -1.28 -9.91 -29.49
N ILE A 27 -1.69 -8.96 -30.32
CA ILE A 27 -3.08 -8.55 -30.49
C ILE A 27 -3.40 -8.59 -31.99
N SER A 28 -4.52 -9.21 -32.35
CA SER A 28 -4.98 -9.21 -33.74
C SER A 28 -5.19 -7.79 -34.23
N ARG A 29 -4.65 -7.47 -35.41
CA ARG A 29 -4.83 -6.15 -36.03
C ARG A 29 -6.30 -5.85 -36.30
N GLU A 30 -7.06 -6.85 -36.74
CA GLU A 30 -8.50 -6.72 -36.98
C GLU A 30 -9.23 -6.35 -35.69
N PHE A 31 -8.95 -7.06 -34.59
CA PHE A 31 -9.50 -6.73 -33.28
C PHE A 31 -9.09 -5.31 -32.85
N ALA A 32 -7.81 -4.97 -32.97
CA ALA A 32 -7.29 -3.68 -32.54
C ALA A 32 -7.91 -2.47 -33.27
N LEU A 33 -8.30 -2.64 -34.54
CA LEU A 33 -8.94 -1.60 -35.33
C LEU A 33 -10.43 -1.43 -34.99
N ASN A 34 -11.11 -2.51 -34.60
CA ASN A 34 -12.55 -2.52 -34.34
C ASN A 34 -12.91 -2.34 -32.85
N ALA A 35 -11.97 -2.55 -31.93
CA ALA A 35 -12.20 -2.46 -30.50
C ALA A 35 -12.66 -1.05 -30.05
N ASP A 36 -13.59 -0.99 -29.09
CA ASP A 36 -13.88 0.25 -28.35
C ASP A 36 -12.88 0.41 -27.20
N TRP A 37 -11.72 0.99 -27.53
CA TRP A 37 -10.64 1.22 -26.58
C TRP A 37 -11.04 2.11 -25.40
N THR A 38 -12.03 3.00 -25.55
CA THR A 38 -12.50 3.83 -24.43
C THR A 38 -13.35 3.00 -23.49
N ASP A 39 -14.32 2.25 -24.01
CA ASP A 39 -15.16 1.38 -23.19
C ASP A 39 -14.35 0.30 -22.46
N MET A 40 -13.40 -0.34 -23.15
CA MET A 40 -12.50 -1.33 -22.56
C MET A 40 -11.68 -0.73 -21.42
N TYR A 41 -11.15 0.49 -21.58
CA TYR A 41 -10.40 1.19 -20.55
C TYR A 41 -11.26 1.40 -19.29
N PHE A 42 -12.44 2.00 -19.46
CA PHE A 42 -13.32 2.33 -18.33
C PHE A 42 -13.79 1.08 -17.59
N LYS A 43 -14.26 0.05 -18.32
CA LYS A 43 -14.67 -1.22 -17.72
C LYS A 43 -13.55 -1.90 -16.94
N ALA A 44 -12.32 -1.91 -17.47
CA ALA A 44 -11.18 -2.51 -16.77
C ALA A 44 -10.87 -1.79 -15.45
N PHE A 45 -10.90 -0.46 -15.43
CA PHE A 45 -10.66 0.30 -14.20
C PHE A 45 -11.79 0.15 -13.17
N VAL A 46 -13.04 0.12 -13.62
CA VAL A 46 -14.19 -0.13 -12.73
C VAL A 46 -14.14 -1.54 -12.15
N GLU A 47 -13.80 -2.55 -12.94
CA GLU A 47 -13.73 -3.93 -12.44
C GLU A 47 -12.58 -4.11 -11.44
N ILE A 48 -11.39 -3.58 -11.76
CA ILE A 48 -10.18 -3.80 -10.94
C ILE A 48 -10.18 -2.96 -9.67
N TYR A 49 -10.59 -1.68 -9.73
CA TYR A 49 -10.50 -0.75 -8.60
C TYR A 49 -11.86 -0.38 -8.00
N GLY A 50 -12.97 -0.68 -8.67
CA GLY A 50 -14.33 -0.42 -8.18
C GLY A 50 -14.58 -0.98 -6.78
N PRO A 51 -14.24 -2.25 -6.49
CA PRO A 51 -14.43 -2.85 -5.16
C PRO A 51 -13.71 -2.13 -4.02
N MET A 52 -12.68 -1.33 -4.32
CA MET A 52 -11.85 -0.62 -3.34
C MET A 52 -12.10 0.89 -3.32
N CYS A 53 -13.03 1.40 -4.14
CA CYS A 53 -13.22 2.84 -4.31
C CYS A 53 -14.34 3.39 -3.42
N THR A 54 -14.46 4.72 -3.38
CA THR A 54 -15.47 5.41 -2.55
C THR A 54 -16.91 5.02 -2.91
N TYR A 55 -17.19 4.70 -4.17
CA TYR A 55 -18.51 4.21 -4.59
C TYR A 55 -18.90 2.93 -3.84
N GLN A 56 -18.01 1.93 -3.79
CA GLN A 56 -18.31 0.67 -3.10
C GLN A 56 -18.49 0.88 -1.59
N GLU A 57 -17.70 1.77 -0.99
CA GLU A 57 -17.87 2.13 0.43
C GLU A 57 -19.22 2.79 0.72
N ILE A 58 -19.78 3.54 -0.24
CA ILE A 58 -21.13 4.10 -0.13
C ILE A 58 -22.17 2.97 -0.16
N ILE A 59 -22.10 2.05 -1.13
CA ILE A 59 -22.99 0.88 -1.22
C ILE A 59 -22.96 0.06 0.07
N ASN A 60 -21.77 -0.32 0.55
CA ASN A 60 -21.61 -1.10 1.78
C ASN A 60 -22.24 -0.41 3.01
N ARG A 61 -22.15 0.93 3.08
CA ARG A 61 -22.76 1.71 4.18
C ARG A 61 -24.26 1.84 4.04
N ILE A 62 -24.78 1.93 2.81
CA ILE A 62 -26.21 1.89 2.53
C ILE A 62 -26.77 0.55 3.04
N GLU A 63 -26.21 -0.58 2.58
CA GLU A 63 -26.60 -1.93 3.00
C GLU A 63 -26.55 -2.08 4.53
N LYS A 64 -25.47 -1.62 5.16
CA LYS A 64 -25.31 -1.65 6.62
C LYS A 64 -26.38 -0.84 7.34
N CYS A 65 -26.66 0.38 6.89
CA CYS A 65 -27.70 1.22 7.48
C CYS A 65 -29.08 0.57 7.33
N ARG A 66 -29.41 0.08 6.13
CA ARG A 66 -30.67 -0.63 5.86
C ARG A 66 -30.85 -1.83 6.78
N GLY A 67 -29.83 -2.69 6.88
CA GLY A 67 -29.89 -3.89 7.72
C GLY A 67 -30.02 -3.61 9.22
N VAL A 68 -29.58 -2.46 9.72
CA VAL A 68 -29.82 -2.03 11.11
C VAL A 68 -31.26 -1.56 11.29
N ILE A 69 -31.81 -0.83 10.32
CA ILE A 69 -33.18 -0.30 10.37
C ILE A 69 -34.20 -1.43 10.28
N GLU A 70 -34.02 -2.35 9.33
CA GLU A 70 -34.92 -3.49 9.09
C GLU A 70 -35.00 -4.45 10.30
N LYS A 71 -33.94 -4.54 11.11
CA LYS A 71 -33.93 -5.36 12.34
C LYS A 71 -34.65 -4.72 13.53
N GLY A 72 -35.03 -3.45 13.44
CA GLY A 72 -35.65 -2.73 14.55
C GLY A 72 -34.67 -2.39 15.69
N ASP A 73 -33.35 -2.42 15.44
CA ASP A 73 -32.31 -2.23 16.47
C ASP A 73 -32.27 -0.78 17.05
N GLY A 74 -33.18 0.10 16.64
CA GLY A 74 -33.30 1.48 17.08
C GLY A 74 -32.12 2.32 16.60
N ILE A 75 -32.34 3.14 15.57
CA ILE A 75 -31.31 4.02 14.96
C ILE A 75 -30.64 4.90 16.02
N GLU A 76 -31.38 5.34 17.04
CA GLU A 76 -30.89 6.17 18.14
C GLU A 76 -29.85 5.49 19.03
N LYS A 77 -29.84 4.16 19.11
CA LYS A 77 -28.91 3.38 19.94
C LYS A 77 -27.59 3.08 19.22
N ASN A 78 -27.51 3.33 17.90
CA ASN A 78 -26.34 2.98 17.09
C ASN A 78 -25.62 4.22 16.55
N ASN A 79 -24.67 4.74 17.34
CA ASN A 79 -23.85 5.90 16.97
C ASN A 79 -23.16 5.76 15.59
N ASN A 80 -22.90 4.54 15.13
CA ASN A 80 -22.26 4.32 13.82
C ASN A 80 -23.17 4.67 12.63
N VAL A 81 -24.50 4.54 12.76
CA VAL A 81 -25.43 4.83 11.66
C VAL A 81 -25.43 6.31 11.32
N LYS A 82 -25.34 7.17 12.34
CA LYS A 82 -25.22 8.63 12.17
C LYS A 82 -24.03 9.00 11.28
N ASP A 83 -22.88 8.40 11.58
CA ASP A 83 -21.63 8.67 10.89
C ASP A 83 -21.65 8.10 9.46
N ASP A 84 -22.31 6.96 9.25
CA ASP A 84 -22.48 6.34 7.95
C ASP A 84 -23.42 7.15 7.04
N LEU A 85 -24.58 7.60 7.54
CA LEU A 85 -25.51 8.48 6.79
C LEU A 85 -24.83 9.81 6.41
N LYS A 86 -24.06 10.37 7.33
CA LYS A 86 -23.27 11.57 7.08
C LYS A 86 -22.23 11.31 5.99
N TYR A 87 -21.50 10.19 6.08
CA TYR A 87 -20.50 9.82 5.08
C TYR A 87 -21.12 9.65 3.69
N ILE A 88 -22.22 8.89 3.56
CA ILE A 88 -22.96 8.68 2.31
C ILE A 88 -23.31 10.03 1.70
N THR A 89 -23.96 10.90 2.46
CA THR A 89 -24.42 12.20 1.97
C THR A 89 -23.27 13.12 1.58
N ASP A 90 -22.24 13.23 2.42
CA ASP A 90 -21.10 14.13 2.17
C ASP A 90 -20.26 13.66 0.97
N LYS A 91 -20.09 12.34 0.76
CA LYS A 91 -19.38 11.82 -0.41
C LYS A 91 -20.19 11.92 -1.69
N MET A 92 -21.47 11.57 -1.66
CA MET A 92 -22.36 11.73 -2.82
C MET A 92 -22.46 13.18 -3.28
N THR A 93 -22.38 14.14 -2.37
CA THR A 93 -22.44 15.58 -2.68
C THR A 93 -21.07 16.24 -2.88
N SER A 94 -19.99 15.45 -2.98
CA SER A 94 -18.65 15.94 -3.29
C SER A 94 -18.58 16.59 -4.68
N SER A 95 -17.61 17.49 -4.89
CA SER A 95 -17.42 18.17 -6.20
C SER A 95 -17.22 17.18 -7.35
N SER A 96 -16.45 16.11 -7.09
CA SER A 96 -16.21 15.05 -8.07
C SER A 96 -17.51 14.36 -8.50
N TYR A 97 -18.35 13.95 -7.54
CA TYR A 97 -19.61 13.26 -7.84
C TYR A 97 -20.65 14.19 -8.47
N LYS A 98 -20.71 15.46 -8.03
CA LYS A 98 -21.55 16.48 -8.66
C LYS A 98 -21.22 16.66 -10.14
N SER A 99 -19.92 16.74 -10.48
CA SER A 99 -19.48 16.84 -11.88
C SER A 99 -19.78 15.56 -12.66
N GLY A 100 -19.66 14.38 -12.02
CA GLY A 100 -20.02 13.10 -12.65
C GLY A 100 -21.50 13.03 -12.98
N PHE A 101 -22.35 13.34 -12.01
CA PHE A 101 -23.79 13.38 -12.19
C PHE A 101 -24.22 14.35 -13.29
N ALA A 102 -23.64 15.55 -13.34
CA ALA A 102 -23.95 16.53 -14.38
C ALA A 102 -23.71 15.99 -15.80
N ASN A 103 -22.70 15.14 -16.00
CA ASN A 103 -22.37 14.55 -17.31
C ASN A 103 -23.36 13.44 -17.74
N ILE A 104 -24.06 12.82 -16.80
CA ILE A 104 -24.92 11.66 -17.05
C ILE A 104 -26.40 11.92 -16.77
N ARG A 105 -26.76 13.09 -16.24
CA ARG A 105 -28.12 13.42 -15.76
C ARG A 105 -29.22 13.09 -16.76
N ASP A 106 -28.98 13.39 -18.03
CA ASP A 106 -29.99 13.23 -19.08
C ASP A 106 -29.89 11.84 -19.78
N LYS A 107 -29.11 10.91 -19.23
CA LYS A 107 -28.82 9.56 -19.77
C LYS A 107 -29.14 8.43 -18.77
N ILE A 108 -29.78 8.76 -17.65
CA ILE A 108 -30.07 7.82 -16.55
C ILE A 108 -31.53 7.92 -16.13
N GLU A 109 -32.02 6.90 -15.44
CA GLU A 109 -33.36 6.86 -14.88
C GLU A 109 -33.37 7.54 -13.51
N ASN A 110 -34.48 8.19 -13.17
CA ASN A 110 -34.74 8.82 -11.87
C ASN A 110 -33.63 9.78 -11.36
N PRO A 111 -33.15 10.75 -12.16
CA PRO A 111 -32.11 11.72 -11.73
C PRO A 111 -32.51 12.55 -10.51
N GLU A 112 -33.82 12.68 -10.25
CA GLU A 112 -34.37 13.35 -9.07
C GLU A 112 -33.94 12.71 -7.75
N VAL A 113 -33.60 11.41 -7.71
CA VAL A 113 -33.08 10.75 -6.49
C VAL A 113 -31.81 11.47 -6.00
N TYR A 114 -30.88 11.75 -6.90
CA TYR A 114 -29.64 12.45 -6.58
C TYR A 114 -29.88 13.94 -6.29
N GLU A 115 -30.79 14.60 -7.00
CA GLU A 115 -31.14 16.00 -6.72
C GLU A 115 -31.82 16.17 -5.35
N ASN A 116 -32.71 15.24 -4.98
CA ASN A 116 -33.33 15.18 -3.66
C ASN A 116 -32.30 14.95 -2.55
N LEU A 117 -31.24 14.19 -2.81
CA LEU A 117 -30.13 14.02 -1.86
C LEU A 117 -29.36 15.33 -1.64
N LYS A 118 -29.20 16.17 -2.67
CA LYS A 118 -28.55 17.50 -2.52
C LYS A 118 -29.40 18.47 -1.71
N SER A 119 -30.72 18.51 -1.95
CA SER A 119 -31.63 19.45 -1.31
C SER A 119 -31.94 19.06 0.14
N LYS A 120 -32.19 17.76 0.39
CA LYS A 120 -32.52 17.20 1.71
C LYS A 120 -31.56 16.08 2.05
N LYS A 121 -30.53 16.38 2.85
CA LYS A 121 -29.54 15.39 3.34
C LYS A 121 -30.20 14.27 4.15
N ILE A 122 -29.90 12.99 3.87
CA ILE A 122 -30.37 11.86 4.70
C ILE A 122 -29.70 11.93 6.07
N ASN A 123 -30.47 11.96 7.15
CA ASN A 123 -29.95 12.08 8.51
C ASN A 123 -30.93 11.54 9.55
N MET A 124 -30.45 11.37 10.79
CA MET A 124 -31.22 10.78 11.91
C MET A 124 -32.45 11.57 12.38
N LYS A 125 -32.69 12.80 11.89
CA LYS A 125 -33.91 13.54 12.23
C LYS A 125 -35.14 13.09 11.43
N MET A 126 -34.96 12.19 10.47
CA MET A 126 -36.03 11.61 9.66
C MET A 126 -36.56 10.35 10.32
N GLU A 127 -37.81 10.01 10.00
CA GLU A 127 -38.41 8.74 10.40
C GLU A 127 -37.66 7.56 9.78
N SER A 128 -37.61 6.44 10.51
CA SER A 128 -36.86 5.24 10.09
C SER A 128 -37.30 4.73 8.71
N ASP A 129 -38.60 4.75 8.45
CA ASP A 129 -39.18 4.33 7.16
C ASP A 129 -38.80 5.29 6.02
N GLU A 130 -38.71 6.59 6.30
CA GLU A 130 -38.24 7.58 5.32
C GLU A 130 -36.76 7.34 4.99
N ILE A 131 -35.92 7.08 6.00
CA ILE A 131 -34.50 6.78 5.79
C ILE A 131 -34.36 5.50 4.95
N LEU A 132 -35.06 4.43 5.31
CA LEU A 132 -35.02 3.16 4.60
C LEU A 132 -35.41 3.34 3.13
N LYS A 133 -36.55 4.00 2.86
CA LYS A 133 -37.02 4.28 1.50
C LYS A 133 -35.97 5.04 0.68
N ARG A 134 -35.42 6.13 1.23
CA ARG A 134 -34.45 6.97 0.52
C ARG A 134 -33.11 6.27 0.29
N LEU A 135 -32.71 5.37 1.20
CA LEU A 135 -31.52 4.54 1.02
C LEU A 135 -31.73 3.51 -0.10
N SER A 136 -32.90 2.86 -0.17
CA SER A 136 -33.23 1.94 -1.26
C SER A 136 -33.28 2.65 -2.61
N GLU A 137 -33.96 3.80 -2.70
CA GLU A 137 -34.00 4.61 -3.94
C GLU A 137 -32.57 5.01 -4.39
N LEU A 138 -31.71 5.36 -3.44
CA LEU A 138 -30.32 5.73 -3.72
C LEU A 138 -29.49 4.53 -4.19
N GLU A 139 -29.73 3.34 -3.63
CA GLU A 139 -29.07 2.10 -4.04
C GLU A 139 -29.46 1.74 -5.48
N ASP A 140 -30.76 1.69 -5.78
CA ASP A 140 -31.28 1.42 -7.13
C ASP A 140 -30.73 2.42 -8.15
N PHE A 141 -30.67 3.70 -7.78
CA PHE A 141 -30.07 4.75 -8.60
C PHE A 141 -28.58 4.49 -8.89
N LEU A 142 -27.82 4.08 -7.88
CA LEU A 142 -26.38 3.85 -7.99
C LEU A 142 -26.05 2.60 -8.81
N GLU A 143 -26.88 1.55 -8.70
CA GLU A 143 -26.70 0.27 -9.39
C GLU A 143 -26.89 0.36 -10.92
N GLN A 144 -27.55 1.41 -11.42
CA GLN A 144 -27.64 1.67 -12.86
C GLN A 144 -26.25 1.65 -13.51
N PRO A 145 -26.05 0.97 -14.66
CA PRO A 145 -24.72 0.75 -15.23
C PRO A 145 -23.89 2.02 -15.43
N LEU A 146 -24.51 3.09 -15.92
CA LEU A 146 -23.84 4.37 -16.18
C LEU A 146 -23.53 5.14 -14.89
N CYS A 147 -24.39 5.05 -13.87
CA CYS A 147 -24.14 5.57 -12.53
C CYS A 147 -22.94 4.86 -11.90
N ARG A 148 -22.97 3.52 -11.87
CA ARG A 148 -21.89 2.69 -11.34
C ARG A 148 -20.56 3.04 -12.01
N GLU A 149 -20.51 3.06 -13.33
CA GLU A 149 -19.28 3.39 -14.06
C GLU A 149 -18.79 4.81 -13.71
N THR A 150 -19.67 5.81 -13.78
CA THR A 150 -19.31 7.22 -13.60
C THR A 150 -18.80 7.51 -12.19
N PHE A 151 -19.52 7.06 -11.16
CA PHE A 151 -19.15 7.32 -9.77
C PHE A 151 -17.93 6.49 -9.34
N CYS A 152 -17.80 5.24 -9.83
CA CYS A 152 -16.56 4.47 -9.68
C CYS A 152 -15.39 5.23 -10.31
N MET A 153 -15.49 5.64 -11.57
CA MET A 153 -14.40 6.31 -12.28
C MET A 153 -14.02 7.65 -11.67
N LYS A 154 -15.00 8.45 -11.21
CA LYS A 154 -14.73 9.68 -10.45
C LYS A 154 -13.92 9.41 -9.19
N SER A 155 -14.10 8.26 -8.55
CA SER A 155 -13.27 7.85 -7.41
C SER A 155 -11.90 7.32 -7.87
N VAL A 156 -11.88 6.51 -8.93
CA VAL A 156 -10.68 5.80 -9.39
C VAL A 156 -9.65 6.75 -10.00
N ILE A 157 -10.11 7.76 -10.74
CA ILE A 157 -9.25 8.75 -11.40
C ILE A 157 -8.38 9.50 -10.39
N TYR A 158 -8.97 9.97 -9.29
CA TYR A 158 -8.27 10.82 -8.31
C TYR A 158 -7.55 10.07 -7.19
N ASN A 159 -7.89 8.80 -6.97
CA ASN A 159 -7.27 7.99 -5.93
C ASN A 159 -6.23 7.00 -6.48
N TYR A 160 -6.38 6.55 -7.73
CA TYR A 160 -5.54 5.51 -8.32
C TYR A 160 -4.82 5.97 -9.59
N ILE A 161 -5.54 6.42 -10.62
CA ILE A 161 -4.94 6.75 -11.93
C ILE A 161 -3.96 7.93 -11.82
N ASN A 162 -4.36 9.01 -11.13
CA ASN A 162 -3.55 10.23 -11.01
C ASN A 162 -2.20 10.02 -10.30
N ARG A 163 -1.99 8.85 -9.69
CA ARG A 163 -0.71 8.47 -9.09
C ARG A 163 0.31 8.10 -10.17
N PHE A 164 -0.13 7.60 -11.32
CA PHE A 164 0.77 7.16 -12.39
C PHE A 164 0.96 8.24 -13.46
N TRP A 165 -0.09 8.98 -13.79
CA TRP A 165 -0.02 10.02 -14.81
C TRP A 165 -1.02 11.13 -14.53
N ASN A 166 -0.73 12.34 -14.99
CA ASN A 166 -1.51 13.54 -14.73
C ASN A 166 -1.37 14.57 -15.87
N GLY A 167 -2.16 15.65 -15.85
CA GLY A 167 -1.98 16.79 -16.77
C GLY A 167 -2.38 16.53 -18.23
N LYS A 168 -3.11 15.44 -18.51
CA LYS A 168 -3.64 15.08 -19.84
C LYS A 168 -5.06 14.54 -19.73
N SER A 169 -5.86 14.57 -20.79
CA SER A 169 -7.22 14.00 -20.84
C SER A 169 -8.10 14.50 -19.68
N PHE A 170 -8.86 13.62 -19.04
CA PHE A 170 -9.72 13.95 -17.91
C PHE A 170 -8.95 14.42 -16.66
N LEU A 171 -7.63 14.23 -16.60
CA LEU A 171 -6.75 14.72 -15.53
C LEU A 171 -6.15 16.10 -15.82
N LEU A 172 -6.40 16.66 -17.01
CA LEU A 172 -6.09 18.07 -17.26
C LEU A 172 -7.07 18.94 -16.47
N ARG A 173 -6.57 19.90 -15.66
CA ARG A 173 -7.41 20.76 -14.80
C ARG A 173 -8.55 21.46 -15.57
N ALA A 174 -8.30 21.89 -16.81
CA ALA A 174 -9.30 22.53 -17.67
C ALA A 174 -10.44 21.60 -18.11
N ASN A 175 -10.30 20.29 -17.92
CA ASN A 175 -11.27 19.26 -18.31
C ASN A 175 -12.05 18.70 -17.11
N ALA A 176 -11.85 19.22 -15.88
CA ALA A 176 -12.44 18.65 -14.67
C ALA A 176 -13.98 18.53 -14.70
N ALA A 177 -14.65 19.43 -15.43
CA ALA A 177 -16.11 19.46 -15.60
C ALA A 177 -16.60 18.80 -16.90
N LYS A 178 -15.72 18.29 -17.75
CA LYS A 178 -16.09 17.67 -19.04
C LYS A 178 -16.37 16.18 -18.87
N ASP A 179 -16.97 15.58 -19.90
CA ASP A 179 -17.20 14.15 -19.95
C ASP A 179 -15.87 13.37 -20.02
N MET A 180 -15.70 12.40 -19.13
CA MET A 180 -14.43 11.68 -18.98
C MET A 180 -14.18 10.72 -20.15
N ARG A 181 -15.23 10.11 -20.70
CA ARG A 181 -15.12 9.22 -21.87
C ARG A 181 -14.77 10.03 -23.10
N GLU A 182 -15.43 11.16 -23.33
CA GLU A 182 -15.12 12.04 -24.46
C GLU A 182 -13.67 12.55 -24.42
N MET A 183 -13.19 12.95 -23.23
CA MET A 183 -11.80 13.41 -23.08
C MET A 183 -10.78 12.28 -23.26
N PHE A 184 -11.12 11.05 -22.86
CA PHE A 184 -10.23 9.89 -23.05
C PHE A 184 -10.21 9.44 -24.52
N GLU A 185 -11.39 9.37 -25.15
CA GLU A 185 -11.54 9.04 -26.57
C GLU A 185 -10.71 9.97 -27.43
N LYS A 186 -10.83 11.28 -27.20
CA LYS A 186 -10.10 12.31 -27.94
C LYS A 186 -8.58 12.23 -27.75
N ASP A 187 -8.11 12.04 -26.52
CA ASP A 187 -6.69 12.22 -26.20
C ASP A 187 -5.86 10.92 -26.28
N PHE A 188 -6.50 9.75 -26.31
CA PHE A 188 -5.86 8.43 -26.32
C PHE A 188 -6.44 7.46 -27.35
N SER A 189 -7.73 7.12 -27.29
CA SER A 189 -8.30 6.02 -28.10
C SER A 189 -8.36 6.33 -29.59
N LYS A 190 -8.83 7.52 -29.97
CA LYS A 190 -8.86 7.94 -31.38
C LYS A 190 -7.44 8.08 -31.97
N PRO A 191 -6.49 8.77 -31.30
CA PRO A 191 -5.09 8.77 -31.75
C PRO A 191 -4.50 7.38 -31.95
N LEU A 192 -4.80 6.42 -31.07
CA LEU A 192 -4.38 5.03 -31.23
C LEU A 192 -4.95 4.40 -32.51
N LYS A 193 -6.27 4.49 -32.73
CA LYS A 193 -6.91 3.94 -33.93
C LYS A 193 -6.37 4.56 -35.22
N ASP A 194 -6.29 5.89 -35.24
CA ASP A 194 -5.78 6.64 -36.39
C ASP A 194 -4.33 6.24 -36.71
N TYR A 195 -3.51 5.99 -35.69
CA TYR A 195 -2.13 5.51 -35.85
C TYR A 195 -2.08 4.08 -36.42
N LEU A 196 -2.89 3.15 -35.92
CA LEU A 196 -2.90 1.75 -36.40
C LEU A 196 -3.38 1.59 -37.86
N GLN A 197 -4.18 2.55 -38.35
CA GLN A 197 -4.70 2.55 -39.73
C GLN A 197 -3.71 3.08 -40.76
N LYS A 198 -2.79 3.97 -40.36
CA LYS A 198 -1.85 4.62 -41.28
C LYS A 198 -0.58 3.80 -41.48
N SER A 199 0.10 4.05 -42.59
CA SER A 199 1.49 3.63 -42.80
C SER A 199 2.43 4.78 -42.42
N HIS A 200 3.54 4.44 -41.77
CA HIS A 200 4.54 5.39 -41.26
C HIS A 200 5.90 5.28 -41.97
N GLU A 201 5.95 4.59 -43.11
CA GLU A 201 7.20 4.37 -43.86
C GLU A 201 7.91 5.67 -44.29
N LYS A 202 7.15 6.76 -44.49
CA LYS A 202 7.68 8.08 -44.90
C LYS A 202 7.86 9.07 -43.75
N SER A 203 7.47 8.68 -42.54
CA SER A 203 7.62 9.52 -41.36
C SER A 203 9.11 9.72 -41.02
N LYS A 204 9.45 10.75 -40.26
CA LYS A 204 10.87 11.12 -39.99
C LYS A 204 11.23 11.18 -38.52
N GLU A 205 10.24 11.25 -37.65
CA GLU A 205 10.44 11.19 -36.21
C GLU A 205 10.26 9.74 -35.75
N TYR A 206 10.79 9.42 -34.57
CA TYR A 206 10.67 8.10 -33.97
C TYR A 206 10.16 8.23 -32.54
N CYS A 207 9.42 7.22 -32.10
CA CYS A 207 9.02 7.05 -30.70
C CYS A 207 10.23 6.68 -29.85
N ILE A 208 10.49 7.40 -28.76
CA ILE A 208 11.62 7.10 -27.85
C ILE A 208 11.51 5.72 -27.18
N GLU A 209 10.30 5.17 -27.06
CA GLU A 209 10.06 3.90 -26.35
C GLU A 209 10.11 2.67 -27.24
N CYS A 210 9.45 2.70 -28.40
CA CYS A 210 9.34 1.54 -29.29
C CYS A 210 10.12 1.70 -30.60
N ASN A 211 10.81 2.81 -30.78
CA ASN A 211 11.58 3.17 -31.97
C ASN A 211 10.78 3.16 -33.30
N THR A 212 9.44 3.07 -33.22
CA THR A 212 8.57 3.10 -34.41
C THR A 212 8.44 4.53 -34.91
N MET A 213 8.33 4.68 -36.23
CA MET A 213 8.22 5.97 -36.90
C MET A 213 6.89 6.68 -36.55
N ILE A 214 6.96 8.00 -36.36
CA ILE A 214 5.80 8.84 -36.02
C ILE A 214 5.76 10.10 -36.89
N ASP A 215 4.56 10.56 -37.22
CA ASP A 215 4.37 11.87 -37.81
C ASP A 215 4.49 12.97 -36.75
N SER A 216 4.96 14.16 -37.13
CA SER A 216 5.12 15.29 -36.20
C SER A 216 3.81 15.75 -35.54
N LYS A 217 2.65 15.36 -36.09
CA LYS A 217 1.30 15.63 -35.51
C LYS A 217 0.85 14.55 -34.53
N GLU A 218 1.48 13.38 -34.56
CA GLU A 218 1.15 12.22 -33.72
C GLU A 218 2.04 12.12 -32.49
N LYS A 219 3.08 12.95 -32.40
CA LYS A 219 3.98 13.00 -31.26
C LYS A 219 3.25 13.38 -29.98
N ILE A 220 3.41 12.55 -28.96
CA ILE A 220 2.87 12.79 -27.63
C ILE A 220 4.05 12.96 -26.68
N SER A 221 4.05 14.03 -25.89
CA SER A 221 5.05 14.23 -24.83
C SER A 221 4.87 13.15 -23.76
N ILE A 222 5.95 12.51 -23.31
CA ILE A 222 5.90 11.54 -22.19
C ILE A 222 5.67 12.23 -20.82
N ALA A 223 5.78 13.56 -20.74
CA ALA A 223 5.67 14.33 -19.49
C ALA A 223 4.31 14.27 -18.77
N PHE A 224 3.29 13.64 -19.37
CA PHE A 224 2.05 13.34 -18.63
C PHE A 224 2.25 12.18 -17.63
N MET A 225 3.27 11.34 -17.80
CA MET A 225 3.64 10.31 -16.82
C MET A 225 4.34 10.94 -15.62
N ASN A 226 3.86 10.63 -14.43
CA ASN A 226 4.44 11.17 -13.19
C ASN A 226 5.87 10.63 -13.01
N ASP A 227 6.77 11.50 -12.59
CA ASP A 227 8.19 11.20 -12.30
C ASP A 227 9.02 10.67 -13.50
N MET A 228 8.50 10.72 -14.74
CA MET A 228 9.24 10.24 -15.93
C MET A 228 9.95 11.34 -16.71
N ALA A 229 9.30 12.50 -16.90
CA ALA A 229 9.90 13.62 -17.60
C ALA A 229 9.39 14.96 -17.07
N ASP A 230 10.25 15.98 -17.19
CA ASP A 230 9.90 17.37 -16.96
C ASP A 230 9.01 17.93 -18.08
N ASP A 231 8.44 19.12 -17.89
CA ASP A 231 7.68 19.82 -18.94
C ASP A 231 8.58 20.12 -20.14
N LEU A 232 8.49 19.26 -21.16
CA LEU A 232 9.28 19.33 -22.39
C LEU A 232 9.11 20.65 -23.15
N SER A 233 7.99 21.35 -22.95
CA SER A 233 7.75 22.63 -23.64
C SER A 233 8.53 23.78 -23.01
N ARG A 234 8.72 23.74 -21.67
CA ARG A 234 9.29 24.84 -20.86
C ARG A 234 10.70 24.57 -20.34
N LYS A 235 11.07 23.31 -20.11
CA LYS A 235 12.32 22.89 -19.47
C LYS A 235 13.21 22.12 -20.43
N ARG A 236 13.77 22.84 -21.41
CA ARG A 236 14.60 22.24 -22.47
C ARG A 236 16.07 22.07 -22.10
N SER A 237 16.54 22.74 -21.05
CA SER A 237 17.96 22.78 -20.67
C SER A 237 18.54 21.42 -20.27
N ALA A 238 17.69 20.46 -19.89
CA ALA A 238 18.12 19.09 -19.56
C ALA A 238 18.41 18.23 -20.81
N PHE A 239 17.98 18.67 -22.00
CA PHE A 239 18.14 17.93 -23.25
C PHE A 239 19.42 18.32 -23.97
N TRP A 240 20.01 17.36 -24.69
CA TRP A 240 21.19 17.61 -25.49
C TRP A 240 20.94 18.76 -26.49
N ASN A 241 21.78 19.78 -26.44
CA ASN A 241 21.64 21.00 -27.24
C ASN A 241 20.23 21.65 -27.16
N CYS A 242 19.57 21.52 -26.00
CA CYS A 242 18.21 22.00 -25.76
C CYS A 242 17.16 21.46 -26.74
N LYS A 243 17.43 20.34 -27.43
CA LYS A 243 16.56 19.72 -28.42
C LYS A 243 15.80 18.55 -27.78
N VAL A 244 14.50 18.73 -27.64
CA VAL A 244 13.61 17.70 -27.07
C VAL A 244 13.42 16.55 -28.04
N ASP A 245 13.65 15.34 -27.56
CA ASP A 245 13.46 14.06 -28.27
C ASP A 245 12.63 13.03 -27.47
N ALA A 246 12.14 13.39 -26.28
CA ALA A 246 11.31 12.53 -25.42
C ALA A 246 9.82 12.49 -25.86
N TYR A 247 9.56 12.13 -27.11
CA TYR A 247 8.22 11.94 -27.66
C TYR A 247 7.90 10.48 -27.90
N ILE A 248 6.64 10.12 -27.68
CA ILE A 248 6.11 8.76 -27.85
C ILE A 248 5.00 8.71 -28.91
N CYS A 249 4.82 7.54 -29.52
CA CYS A 249 3.71 7.28 -30.43
C CYS A 249 2.37 7.10 -29.69
N PRO A 250 1.22 7.21 -30.38
CA PRO A 250 -0.09 6.96 -29.80
C PRO A 250 -0.26 5.58 -29.14
N LEU A 251 0.39 4.54 -29.68
CA LEU A 251 0.38 3.20 -29.07
C LEU A 251 1.05 3.19 -27.70
N CYS A 252 2.29 3.69 -27.60
CA CYS A 252 3.00 3.79 -26.33
C CYS A 252 2.27 4.71 -25.34
N ALA A 253 1.69 5.82 -25.80
CA ALA A 253 0.90 6.71 -24.94
C ALA A 253 -0.32 6.01 -24.34
N TYR A 254 -1.03 5.20 -25.14
CA TYR A 254 -2.15 4.40 -24.66
C TYR A 254 -1.68 3.31 -23.69
N LEU A 255 -0.58 2.61 -23.98
CA LEU A 255 0.01 1.62 -23.06
C LEU A 255 0.40 2.25 -21.71
N TYR A 256 0.95 3.46 -21.72
CA TYR A 256 1.26 4.21 -20.52
C TYR A 256 0.02 4.61 -19.70
N ALA A 257 -1.06 4.98 -20.38
CA ALA A 257 -2.33 5.25 -19.70
C ALA A 257 -2.86 4.00 -18.94
N LEU A 258 -2.52 2.79 -19.41
CA LEU A 258 -2.88 1.52 -18.79
C LEU A 258 -1.93 1.06 -17.67
N VAL A 259 -0.80 1.75 -17.42
CA VAL A 259 0.17 1.36 -16.37
C VAL A 259 -0.47 1.08 -15.02
N PRO A 260 -1.44 1.88 -14.51
CA PRO A 260 -2.07 1.57 -13.23
C PRO A 260 -2.60 0.13 -13.17
N LEU A 261 -3.23 -0.38 -14.24
CA LEU A 261 -3.80 -1.74 -14.28
C LEU A 261 -2.75 -2.85 -14.13
N GLY A 262 -1.46 -2.55 -14.35
CA GLY A 262 -0.36 -3.48 -14.11
C GLY A 262 0.02 -3.59 -12.63
N PHE A 263 -0.25 -2.57 -11.83
CA PHE A 263 0.12 -2.53 -10.42
C PHE A 263 -0.99 -3.09 -9.52
N ARG A 264 -0.57 -3.82 -8.49
CA ARG A 264 -1.46 -4.28 -7.41
C ARG A 264 -1.52 -3.29 -6.28
N LEU A 265 -2.69 -3.13 -5.66
CA LEU A 265 -2.84 -2.34 -4.44
C LEU A 265 -2.67 -3.26 -3.22
N VAL A 266 -1.59 -3.02 -2.47
CA VAL A 266 -1.22 -3.77 -1.26
C VAL A 266 -1.12 -2.75 -0.12
N GLY A 267 -2.01 -2.83 0.86
CA GLY A 267 -2.17 -1.76 1.84
C GLY A 267 -2.40 -0.40 1.17
N ASN A 268 -1.49 0.56 1.40
CA ASN A 268 -1.53 1.89 0.79
C ASN A 268 -0.44 2.10 -0.29
N LYS A 269 0.06 1.01 -0.90
CA LYS A 269 1.04 1.10 -1.99
C LYS A 269 0.61 0.29 -3.21
N PHE A 270 0.96 0.84 -4.35
CA PHE A 270 1.01 0.12 -5.61
C PHE A 270 2.29 -0.68 -5.68
N VAL A 271 2.17 -1.95 -6.04
CA VAL A 271 3.29 -2.88 -6.14
C VAL A 271 3.27 -3.57 -7.49
N PHE A 272 4.42 -3.57 -8.16
CA PHE A 272 4.67 -4.32 -9.38
C PHE A 272 5.93 -5.16 -9.21
N GLN A 273 5.84 -6.45 -9.50
CA GLN A 273 6.94 -7.40 -9.40
C GLN A 273 7.44 -7.74 -10.80
N ASN A 274 8.70 -7.44 -11.07
CA ASN A 274 9.30 -7.78 -12.35
C ASN A 274 9.87 -9.21 -12.31
N ILE A 275 9.01 -10.23 -12.34
CA ILE A 275 9.45 -11.62 -12.56
C ILE A 275 9.53 -11.84 -14.06
N ASP A 276 10.71 -11.64 -14.62
CA ASP A 276 10.99 -11.58 -16.05
C ASP A 276 11.36 -12.93 -16.68
N CYS A 277 11.30 -14.03 -15.94
CA CYS A 277 11.62 -15.36 -16.47
C CYS A 277 10.63 -15.83 -17.55
N SER A 278 9.40 -15.28 -17.57
CA SER A 278 8.44 -15.40 -18.67
C SER A 278 7.33 -14.37 -18.52
N LEU A 279 6.68 -14.00 -19.63
CA LEU A 279 5.53 -13.11 -19.63
C LEU A 279 4.37 -13.69 -18.79
N LYS A 280 4.19 -15.00 -18.81
CA LYS A 280 3.21 -15.69 -17.97
C LYS A 280 3.53 -15.53 -16.48
N ALA A 281 4.79 -15.67 -16.08
CA ALA A 281 5.21 -15.44 -14.71
C ALA A 281 5.04 -13.97 -14.28
N LEU A 282 5.34 -13.03 -15.16
CA LEU A 282 5.13 -11.60 -14.94
C LEU A 282 3.65 -11.28 -14.73
N ILE A 283 2.79 -11.85 -15.57
CA ILE A 283 1.33 -11.70 -15.47
C ILE A 283 0.82 -12.34 -14.17
N ASP A 284 1.16 -13.59 -13.90
CA ASP A 284 0.64 -14.33 -12.74
C ASP A 284 1.10 -13.73 -11.41
N SER A 285 2.31 -13.17 -11.38
CA SER A 285 2.80 -12.44 -10.21
C SER A 285 2.05 -11.13 -10.03
N ASN A 286 1.65 -10.42 -11.09
CA ASN A 286 0.98 -9.11 -10.97
C ASN A 286 -0.54 -9.13 -11.09
N LYS A 287 -1.16 -10.28 -11.35
CA LYS A 287 -2.62 -10.43 -11.32
C LYS A 287 -3.15 -10.02 -9.94
N MET A 288 -4.10 -9.08 -9.93
CA MET A 288 -4.98 -8.89 -8.78
C MET A 288 -5.68 -10.24 -8.54
N GLY A 289 -5.52 -10.81 -7.34
CA GLY A 289 -6.31 -11.98 -6.99
C GLY A 289 -7.78 -11.61 -7.05
N THR A 290 -8.65 -12.55 -7.43
CA THR A 290 -10.07 -12.45 -7.11
C THR A 290 -10.13 -12.28 -5.59
N VAL A 291 -10.50 -11.09 -5.13
CA VAL A 291 -10.80 -10.87 -3.72
C VAL A 291 -11.87 -11.91 -3.40
N VAL A 292 -11.49 -12.95 -2.66
CA VAL A 292 -12.45 -13.94 -2.17
C VAL A 292 -13.40 -13.14 -1.30
N LEU A 293 -14.62 -12.97 -1.80
CA LEU A 293 -15.75 -12.29 -1.18
C LEU A 293 -16.27 -13.07 0.03
N LYS A 294 -15.39 -13.41 0.97
CA LYS A 294 -15.79 -13.98 2.26
C LYS A 294 -15.01 -13.35 3.40
N GLU A 295 -15.82 -12.77 4.29
CA GLU A 295 -15.56 -12.34 5.65
C GLU A 295 -15.03 -10.90 5.84
N ASN A 296 -15.97 -10.05 6.28
CA ASN A 296 -15.75 -8.79 6.99
C ASN A 296 -14.89 -7.77 6.22
N ALA A 297 -15.52 -7.12 5.24
CA ALA A 297 -15.02 -6.02 4.42
C ALA A 297 -14.69 -4.75 5.23
N LYS A 298 -13.74 -4.85 6.17
CA LYS A 298 -13.15 -3.71 6.88
C LYS A 298 -11.65 -3.53 6.65
N HIS A 299 -11.02 -4.33 5.80
CA HIS A 299 -9.60 -4.17 5.47
C HIS A 299 -9.31 -4.36 3.98
N ILE A 300 -9.56 -3.30 3.21
CA ILE A 300 -8.62 -2.62 2.30
C ILE A 300 -7.41 -3.47 1.86
N GLY A 301 -7.38 -3.86 0.59
CA GLY A 301 -6.19 -4.33 -0.13
C GLY A 301 -5.58 -5.65 0.35
N GLU A 302 -4.76 -6.26 -0.51
CA GLU A 302 -3.90 -7.37 -0.09
C GLU A 302 -3.01 -6.88 1.06
N LYS A 303 -2.94 -7.60 2.20
CA LYS A 303 -1.99 -7.26 3.27
C LYS A 303 -0.56 -7.56 2.79
N TYR A 304 0.43 -6.80 3.26
CA TYR A 304 1.82 -6.99 2.85
C TYR A 304 2.37 -8.40 3.09
N ALA A 305 2.05 -9.10 4.19
CA ALA A 305 2.50 -10.49 4.36
C ALA A 305 1.73 -11.46 3.47
N THR A 306 0.46 -11.19 3.15
CA THR A 306 -0.26 -11.98 2.14
C THR A 306 0.42 -11.81 0.78
N TRP A 307 0.81 -10.58 0.44
CA TRP A 307 1.60 -10.27 -0.73
C TRP A 307 2.96 -10.99 -0.70
N VAL A 308 3.72 -10.91 0.40
CA VAL A 308 5.00 -11.63 0.56
C VAL A 308 4.81 -13.12 0.39
N ALA A 309 3.86 -13.73 1.10
CA ALA A 309 3.60 -15.16 1.06
C ALA A 309 3.19 -15.61 -0.34
N ARG A 310 2.34 -14.83 -1.03
CA ARG A 310 1.99 -15.09 -2.44
C ARG A 310 3.18 -14.98 -3.36
N THR A 311 4.03 -13.96 -3.16
CA THR A 311 5.28 -13.77 -3.93
C THR A 311 6.17 -14.99 -3.77
N LEU A 312 6.43 -15.40 -2.52
CA LEU A 312 7.19 -16.59 -2.21
C LEU A 312 6.58 -17.82 -2.88
N ASN A 313 5.26 -18.02 -2.77
CA ASN A 313 4.55 -19.14 -3.39
C ASN A 313 4.67 -19.13 -4.92
N THR A 314 4.57 -17.97 -5.58
CA THR A 314 4.75 -17.85 -7.04
C THR A 314 6.17 -18.21 -7.43
N VAL A 315 7.18 -17.66 -6.73
CA VAL A 315 8.60 -17.95 -6.96
C VAL A 315 8.89 -19.45 -6.79
N PHE A 316 8.33 -20.07 -5.74
CA PHE A 316 8.46 -21.50 -5.49
C PHE A 316 7.74 -22.36 -6.54
N LYS A 317 6.50 -22.03 -6.90
CA LYS A 317 5.69 -22.77 -7.89
C LYS A 317 6.34 -22.76 -9.27
N LEU A 318 6.93 -21.63 -9.64
CA LEU A 318 7.64 -21.47 -10.90
C LEU A 318 8.95 -22.26 -10.95
N LYS A 319 9.34 -22.93 -9.84
CA LYS A 319 10.61 -23.66 -9.69
C LYS A 319 11.76 -22.81 -10.22
N ILE A 320 11.74 -21.50 -9.95
CA ILE A 320 12.88 -20.62 -10.27
C ILE A 320 14.02 -21.18 -9.45
N ARG A 321 14.89 -21.97 -10.12
CA ARG A 321 15.79 -22.96 -9.49
C ARG A 321 16.76 -22.30 -8.51
N GLU A 322 16.96 -21.00 -8.66
CA GLU A 322 17.64 -20.12 -7.74
C GLU A 322 16.72 -18.94 -7.42
N LEU A 323 16.62 -18.55 -6.15
CA LEU A 323 15.91 -17.33 -5.73
C LEU A 323 16.67 -16.12 -6.29
N ASN A 324 16.43 -15.80 -7.57
CA ASN A 324 17.02 -14.63 -8.20
C ASN A 324 16.46 -13.37 -7.56
N ASN A 325 17.26 -12.32 -7.58
CA ASN A 325 16.88 -10.97 -7.20
C ASN A 325 15.60 -10.56 -7.95
N ILE A 326 14.50 -10.28 -7.24
CA ILE A 326 13.24 -9.86 -7.87
C ILE A 326 13.13 -8.35 -7.77
N PRO A 327 13.18 -7.60 -8.88
CA PRO A 327 12.88 -6.19 -8.87
C PRO A 327 11.41 -5.96 -8.52
N VAL A 328 11.18 -5.05 -7.58
CA VAL A 328 9.86 -4.64 -7.13
C VAL A 328 9.78 -3.12 -7.25
N ILE A 329 8.83 -2.67 -8.06
CA ILE A 329 8.50 -1.26 -8.19
C ILE A 329 7.37 -0.97 -7.22
N LEU A 330 7.60 0.00 -6.34
CA LEU A 330 6.60 0.47 -5.39
C LEU A 330 6.25 1.93 -5.68
N ARG A 331 5.00 2.30 -5.42
CA ARG A 331 4.57 3.69 -5.36
C ARG A 331 3.51 3.85 -4.28
N GLY A 332 3.60 4.86 -3.43
CA GLY A 332 2.55 5.12 -2.44
C GLY A 332 1.27 5.70 -3.06
N THR A 333 0.16 5.64 -2.31
CA THR A 333 -1.13 6.18 -2.75
C THR A 333 -1.28 7.68 -2.52
N ASN A 334 -0.30 8.37 -1.92
CA ASN A 334 -0.34 9.83 -1.79
C ASN A 334 0.22 10.51 -3.04
N GLU A 335 -0.22 11.74 -3.29
CA GLU A 335 0.18 12.50 -4.48
C GLU A 335 1.68 12.80 -4.55
N LYS A 336 2.33 12.95 -3.39
CA LYS A 336 3.77 13.25 -3.28
C LYS A 336 4.66 12.01 -3.30
N ASP A 337 4.06 10.82 -3.22
CA ASP A 337 4.83 9.58 -3.21
C ASP A 337 5.41 9.33 -4.60
N ARG A 338 6.71 9.04 -4.66
CA ARG A 338 7.43 8.75 -5.90
C ARG A 338 7.58 7.24 -6.09
N TYR A 339 7.97 6.84 -7.29
CA TYR A 339 8.42 5.47 -7.53
C TYR A 339 9.66 5.16 -6.68
N THR A 340 9.66 3.98 -6.07
CA THR A 340 10.86 3.39 -5.48
C THR A 340 11.10 2.03 -6.10
N PHE A 341 12.35 1.78 -6.47
CA PHE A 341 12.79 0.53 -7.04
C PHE A 341 13.56 -0.26 -5.98
N ASN A 342 13.02 -1.41 -5.60
CA ASN A 342 13.62 -2.30 -4.60
C ASN A 342 13.98 -3.62 -5.27
N ILE A 343 15.00 -4.30 -4.75
CA ILE A 343 15.36 -5.64 -5.18
C ILE A 343 15.14 -6.59 -4.00
N LEU A 344 14.24 -7.55 -4.15
CA LEU A 344 14.12 -8.65 -3.21
C LEU A 344 15.23 -9.66 -3.49
N HIS A 345 16.37 -9.49 -2.85
CA HIS A 345 17.43 -10.50 -2.90
C HIS A 345 17.06 -11.78 -2.15
N LYS A 346 17.76 -12.85 -2.51
CA LYS A 346 17.64 -14.19 -1.93
C LYS A 346 17.61 -14.21 -0.40
N ASP A 347 18.43 -13.37 0.24
CA ASP A 347 18.57 -13.37 1.70
C ASP A 347 17.28 -12.92 2.40
N ILE A 348 16.60 -11.90 1.85
CA ILE A 348 15.30 -11.46 2.36
C ILE A 348 14.23 -12.52 2.11
N LEU A 349 14.28 -13.21 0.97
CA LEU A 349 13.37 -14.33 0.72
C LEU A 349 13.60 -15.47 1.72
N ASN A 350 14.85 -15.72 2.14
CA ASN A 350 15.16 -16.69 3.20
C ASN A 350 14.66 -16.24 4.57
N ILE A 351 14.81 -14.95 4.91
CA ILE A 351 14.28 -14.35 6.13
C ILE A 351 12.76 -14.49 6.18
N LEU A 352 12.07 -14.17 5.09
CA LEU A 352 10.60 -14.22 5.02
C LEU A 352 10.05 -15.66 4.95
N LYS A 353 10.89 -16.67 4.69
CA LYS A 353 10.53 -18.09 4.84
C LYS A 353 10.63 -18.59 6.28
N ASP A 354 11.32 -17.88 7.16
CA ASP A 354 11.48 -18.33 8.55
C ASP A 354 10.13 -18.31 9.27
N LYS A 355 9.75 -19.49 9.79
CA LYS A 355 8.45 -19.70 10.44
C LYS A 355 8.22 -18.73 11.60
N LYS A 356 9.25 -18.45 12.41
CA LYS A 356 9.12 -17.54 13.57
C LYS A 356 8.90 -16.09 13.12
N ILE A 357 9.60 -15.65 12.08
CA ILE A 357 9.38 -14.31 11.50
C ILE A 357 7.95 -14.18 10.99
N MET A 358 7.45 -15.18 10.26
CA MET A 358 6.06 -15.18 9.78
C MET A 358 5.04 -15.15 10.93
N GLU A 359 5.24 -15.96 11.98
CA GLU A 359 4.38 -15.93 13.18
C GLU A 359 4.38 -14.54 13.86
N TYR A 360 5.52 -13.85 13.91
CA TYR A 360 5.59 -12.49 14.47
C TYR A 360 4.89 -11.45 13.58
N LEU A 361 5.04 -11.57 12.26
CA LEU A 361 4.34 -10.72 11.31
C LEU A 361 2.82 -10.96 11.33
N GLU A 362 2.37 -12.20 11.48
CA GLU A 362 0.95 -12.55 11.62
C GLU A 362 0.33 -11.88 12.85
N LYS A 363 0.99 -11.96 14.01
CA LYS A 363 0.56 -11.27 15.23
C LYS A 363 0.51 -9.75 15.08
N LEU A 364 1.47 -9.16 14.37
CA LEU A 364 1.43 -7.73 14.04
C LEU A 364 0.27 -7.40 13.10
N SER A 365 -0.16 -8.33 12.24
CA SER A 365 -1.21 -8.13 11.26
C SER A 365 -2.64 -8.13 11.82
N GLU A 366 -2.84 -8.68 13.03
CA GLU A 366 -4.12 -8.70 13.74
C GLU A 366 -4.56 -7.28 14.15
N HIS A 367 -3.60 -6.51 14.69
CA HIS A 367 -3.80 -5.12 15.11
C HIS A 367 -2.65 -4.24 14.62
N PRO A 368 -2.62 -3.92 13.31
CA PRO A 368 -1.46 -3.32 12.66
C PRO A 368 -1.21 -1.86 13.04
N ASN A 369 -2.28 -1.11 13.35
CA ASN A 369 -2.20 0.33 13.58
C ASN A 369 -2.00 0.66 15.06
N VAL A 370 -1.01 1.51 15.35
CA VAL A 370 -0.83 2.15 16.66
C VAL A 370 -0.96 3.65 16.53
N LYS A 371 -1.66 4.29 17.46
CA LYS A 371 -1.76 5.75 17.52
C LYS A 371 -0.55 6.29 18.27
N ILE A 372 0.22 7.15 17.62
CA ILE A 372 1.38 7.84 18.21
C ILE A 372 1.12 9.33 18.07
N LYS A 373 0.77 9.99 19.19
CA LYS A 373 0.30 11.38 19.19
C LYS A 373 -0.91 11.55 18.27
N ASN A 374 -0.77 12.30 17.18
CA ASN A 374 -1.82 12.58 16.20
C ASN A 374 -1.77 11.67 14.96
N ASP A 375 -0.73 10.84 14.83
CA ASP A 375 -0.52 10.00 13.65
C ASP A 375 -0.83 8.52 13.96
N PHE A 376 -1.31 7.81 12.94
CA PHE A 376 -1.41 6.34 12.97
C PHE A 376 -0.21 5.73 12.25
N LEU A 377 0.44 4.78 12.91
CA LEU A 377 1.55 4.00 12.36
C LEU A 377 1.11 2.56 12.15
N ASN A 378 1.17 2.07 10.91
CA ASN A 378 1.02 0.66 10.61
C ASN A 378 2.35 -0.07 10.89
N VAL A 379 2.45 -0.70 12.06
CA VAL A 379 3.68 -1.36 12.54
C VAL A 379 4.03 -2.57 11.69
N TYR A 380 3.02 -3.34 11.30
CA TYR A 380 3.17 -4.52 10.45
C TYR A 380 3.77 -4.16 9.09
N GLU A 381 3.17 -3.19 8.40
CA GLU A 381 3.64 -2.71 7.10
C GLU A 381 5.05 -2.13 7.21
N SER A 382 5.31 -1.28 8.21
CA SER A 382 6.64 -0.70 8.45
C SER A 382 7.70 -1.78 8.70
N SER A 383 7.35 -2.87 9.37
CA SER A 383 8.27 -3.98 9.65
C SER A 383 8.65 -4.71 8.36
N ILE A 384 7.67 -4.98 7.51
CA ILE A 384 7.88 -5.64 6.21
C ILE A 384 8.67 -4.74 5.26
N GLU A 385 8.35 -3.46 5.20
CA GLU A 385 9.08 -2.48 4.39
C GLU A 385 10.55 -2.40 4.78
N ASN A 386 10.85 -2.41 6.07
CA ASN A 386 12.23 -2.42 6.55
C ASN A 386 12.96 -3.68 6.08
N LEU A 387 12.34 -4.87 6.17
CA LEU A 387 12.94 -6.11 5.66
C LEU A 387 13.20 -6.01 4.16
N ILE A 388 12.19 -5.66 3.37
CA ILE A 388 12.29 -5.55 1.90
C ILE A 388 13.36 -4.53 1.47
N SER A 389 13.54 -3.48 2.25
CA SER A 389 14.47 -2.38 1.94
C SER A 389 15.84 -2.54 2.63
N TYR A 390 16.17 -3.71 3.20
CA TYR A 390 17.42 -3.96 3.93
C TYR A 390 17.69 -3.00 5.10
N ASN A 391 16.63 -2.38 5.61
CA ASN A 391 16.72 -1.50 6.77
C ASN A 391 16.59 -2.35 8.04
N ASN A 392 17.46 -2.09 9.01
CA ASN A 392 17.25 -2.61 10.36
C ASN A 392 15.97 -2.02 10.98
N GLN A 393 15.42 -2.73 11.95
CA GLN A 393 14.19 -2.33 12.63
C GLN A 393 14.41 -1.34 13.77
N TYR A 394 15.65 -0.97 14.11
CA TYR A 394 15.95 -0.21 15.34
C TYR A 394 15.26 1.14 15.40
N ARG A 395 15.11 1.83 14.26
CA ARG A 395 14.37 3.09 14.18
C ARG A 395 12.90 2.91 14.54
N LEU A 396 12.27 1.83 14.04
CA LEU A 396 10.89 1.48 14.34
C LEU A 396 10.74 1.08 15.82
N ILE A 397 11.64 0.24 16.32
CA ILE A 397 11.69 -0.18 17.73
C ILE A 397 11.81 1.04 18.66
N ASN A 398 12.72 1.97 18.37
CA ASN A 398 12.91 3.20 19.15
C ASN A 398 11.63 4.03 19.24
N ARG A 399 10.95 4.21 18.09
CA ARG A 399 9.69 4.95 17.99
C ARG A 399 8.59 4.27 18.82
N LEU A 400 8.48 2.95 18.76
CA LEU A 400 7.49 2.18 19.50
C LEU A 400 7.76 2.17 21.01
N ILE A 401 9.02 2.05 21.44
CA ILE A 401 9.40 2.13 22.87
C ILE A 401 9.03 3.51 23.41
N LYS A 402 9.37 4.59 22.71
CA LYS A 402 9.00 5.96 23.13
C LYS A 402 7.49 6.15 23.22
N ALA A 403 6.73 5.65 22.25
CA ALA A 403 5.27 5.68 22.29
C ALA A 403 4.70 4.84 23.45
N SER A 404 5.34 3.71 23.78
CA SER A 404 4.89 2.83 24.88
C SER A 404 5.03 3.44 26.28
N ILE A 405 5.77 4.54 26.41
CA ILE A 405 5.84 5.33 27.64
C ILE A 405 4.49 6.01 27.94
N GLU A 406 3.76 6.41 26.90
CA GLU A 406 2.45 7.05 27.01
C GLU A 406 1.31 6.04 26.88
N THR A 407 1.52 4.93 26.17
CA THR A 407 0.50 3.90 25.94
C THR A 407 1.13 2.52 26.05
N GLU A 408 1.01 1.91 27.22
CA GLU A 408 1.69 0.65 27.58
C GLU A 408 1.41 -0.51 26.59
N SER A 409 0.20 -0.58 26.04
CA SER A 409 -0.17 -1.62 25.07
C SER A 409 0.72 -1.62 23.81
N ILE A 410 1.40 -0.52 23.48
CA ILE A 410 2.32 -0.44 22.33
C ILE A 410 3.59 -1.28 22.57
N LEU A 411 3.98 -1.54 23.82
CA LEU A 411 5.21 -2.28 24.15
C LEU A 411 5.24 -3.67 23.51
N SER A 412 4.11 -4.38 23.48
CA SER A 412 4.04 -5.72 22.88
C SER A 412 4.38 -5.70 21.38
N ARG A 413 4.03 -4.63 20.67
CA ARG A 413 4.39 -4.42 19.26
C ARG A 413 5.89 -4.17 19.13
N ALA A 414 6.47 -3.33 20.00
CA ALA A 414 7.92 -3.09 20.02
C ALA A 414 8.72 -4.39 20.21
N VAL A 415 8.22 -5.29 21.07
CA VAL A 415 8.82 -6.60 21.34
C VAL A 415 8.76 -7.53 20.13
N LEU A 416 7.63 -7.58 19.42
CA LEU A 416 7.50 -8.37 18.19
C LEU A 416 8.47 -7.89 17.11
N VAL A 417 8.55 -6.57 16.90
CA VAL A 417 9.49 -5.98 15.94
C VAL A 417 10.95 -6.25 16.34
N PHE A 418 11.26 -6.19 17.63
CA PHE A 418 12.60 -6.55 18.14
C PHE A 418 12.93 -8.04 17.92
N LYS A 419 11.96 -8.94 18.13
CA LYS A 419 12.13 -10.38 17.83
C LYS A 419 12.43 -10.62 16.35
N ILE A 420 11.75 -9.92 15.45
CA ILE A 420 12.03 -9.96 14.01
C ILE A 420 13.48 -9.53 13.76
N GLN A 421 13.91 -8.38 14.29
CA GLN A 421 15.30 -7.89 14.12
C GLN A 421 16.36 -8.91 14.57
N VAL A 422 16.19 -9.49 15.75
CA VAL A 422 17.15 -10.46 16.30
C VAL A 422 17.18 -11.72 15.43
N ARG A 423 16.01 -12.23 15.02
CA ARG A 423 15.92 -13.43 14.17
C ARG A 423 16.51 -13.19 12.78
N THR A 424 16.25 -12.02 12.19
CA THR A 424 16.86 -11.59 10.93
C THR A 424 18.38 -11.57 11.01
N PHE A 425 18.95 -10.98 12.08
CA PHE A 425 20.40 -10.97 12.29
C PHE A 425 20.99 -12.39 12.39
N MET A 426 20.32 -13.29 13.12
CA MET A 426 20.75 -14.70 13.24
C MET A 426 20.77 -15.44 11.90
N ILE A 427 19.77 -15.18 11.03
CA ILE A 427 19.69 -15.81 9.71
C ILE A 427 20.81 -15.30 8.79
N VAL A 428 21.12 -14.00 8.84
CA VAL A 428 22.10 -13.37 7.93
C VAL A 428 23.55 -13.72 8.30
N GLN A 429 23.88 -13.92 9.57
CA GLN A 429 25.26 -14.19 9.98
C GLN A 429 25.70 -15.65 9.85
N ASP A 430 24.83 -16.57 9.44
CA ASP A 430 25.11 -18.02 9.29
C ASP A 430 25.76 -18.66 10.54
N GLU A 431 25.53 -18.06 11.72
CA GLU A 431 26.17 -18.47 12.97
C GLU A 431 25.34 -19.58 13.62
N GLY A 432 25.82 -20.81 13.48
CA GLY A 432 25.41 -21.96 14.29
C GLY A 432 25.53 -21.66 15.79
N GLY A 433 24.44 -21.18 16.38
CA GLY A 433 24.02 -21.41 17.76
C GLY A 433 24.84 -20.90 18.94
N ASN A 434 26.15 -20.60 18.85
CA ASN A 434 26.97 -20.82 20.06
C ASN A 434 28.00 -19.77 20.51
N LYS A 435 27.96 -18.49 20.11
CA LYS A 435 28.86 -17.50 20.75
C LYS A 435 28.45 -16.03 20.67
N LYS A 436 27.28 -15.66 21.21
CA LYS A 436 27.00 -14.28 21.66
C LYS A 436 26.16 -14.39 22.94
N MET A 437 26.47 -13.61 23.98
CA MET A 437 25.66 -13.57 25.19
C MET A 437 24.19 -13.40 24.80
N ASN A 438 23.32 -14.25 25.34
CA ASN A 438 21.94 -14.35 24.89
C ASN A 438 21.29 -12.95 24.96
N VAL A 439 20.90 -12.36 23.83
CA VAL A 439 20.22 -11.04 23.78
C VAL A 439 19.07 -10.96 24.81
N TRP A 440 18.44 -12.10 25.10
CA TRP A 440 17.39 -12.22 26.11
C TRP A 440 17.89 -12.06 27.55
N SER A 441 19.15 -12.38 27.87
CA SER A 441 19.75 -12.11 29.19
C SER A 441 19.83 -10.60 29.45
N MET A 442 20.25 -9.80 28.46
CA MET A 442 20.27 -8.34 28.60
C MET A 442 18.87 -7.75 28.83
N ARG A 443 17.85 -8.31 28.16
CA ARG A 443 16.46 -7.95 28.43
C ARG A 443 16.03 -8.32 29.85
N ASN A 444 16.39 -9.51 30.34
CA ASN A 444 16.11 -9.90 31.72
C ASN A 444 16.83 -9.01 32.72
N SER A 445 18.10 -8.65 32.49
CA SER A 445 18.83 -7.70 33.34
C SER A 445 18.15 -6.34 33.43
N GLY A 446 17.61 -5.83 32.32
CA GLY A 446 16.80 -4.61 32.33
C GLY A 446 15.52 -4.74 33.17
N TYR A 447 14.86 -5.90 33.11
CA TYR A 447 13.67 -6.19 33.91
C TYR A 447 13.99 -6.33 35.40
N GLU A 448 15.10 -6.98 35.76
CA GLU A 448 15.57 -7.06 37.15
C GLU A 448 15.88 -5.67 37.72
N LEU A 449 16.57 -4.83 36.94
CA LEU A 449 16.81 -3.45 37.32
C LEU A 449 15.50 -2.67 37.51
N ARG A 450 14.51 -2.87 36.64
CA ARG A 450 13.18 -2.27 36.81
C ARG A 450 12.58 -2.66 38.17
N LYS A 451 12.56 -3.96 38.49
CA LYS A 451 12.02 -4.44 39.77
C LYS A 451 12.75 -3.82 40.97
N ALA A 452 14.09 -3.76 40.93
CA ALA A 452 14.88 -3.14 41.99
C ALA A 452 14.55 -1.65 42.18
N ILE A 453 14.46 -0.88 41.08
CA ILE A 453 14.13 0.56 41.15
C ILE A 453 12.72 0.79 41.69
N LEU A 454 11.73 0.01 41.22
CA LEU A 454 10.34 0.14 41.66
C LEU A 454 10.19 -0.24 43.14
N ALA A 455 10.83 -1.34 43.57
CA ALA A 455 10.85 -1.77 44.96
C ALA A 455 11.51 -0.72 45.87
N ALA A 456 12.68 -0.18 45.48
CA ALA A 456 13.39 0.83 46.24
C ALA A 456 12.60 2.14 46.40
N LYS A 457 11.71 2.46 45.43
CA LYS A 457 10.86 3.66 45.46
C LYS A 457 9.46 3.40 46.02
N GLY A 458 9.09 2.16 46.32
CA GLY A 458 7.75 1.80 46.79
C GLY A 458 6.64 2.12 45.78
N VAL A 459 6.94 2.15 44.49
CA VAL A 459 5.97 2.50 43.43
C VAL A 459 5.77 1.32 42.48
N VAL A 460 4.55 1.19 41.96
CA VAL A 460 4.19 0.18 40.95
C VAL A 460 4.22 0.73 39.52
N SER A 461 4.30 2.06 39.37
CA SER A 461 4.24 2.76 38.08
C SER A 461 5.64 3.11 37.54
N ASP A 462 5.75 3.06 36.21
CA ASP A 462 6.97 3.39 35.46
C ASP A 462 7.28 4.91 35.39
N GLU A 463 6.46 5.77 35.99
CA GLU A 463 6.67 7.23 35.99
C GLU A 463 8.08 7.61 36.45
N CYS A 464 8.59 6.92 37.47
CA CYS A 464 9.90 7.19 38.05
C CYS A 464 11.09 6.81 37.13
N ILE A 465 10.85 6.01 36.09
CA ILE A 465 11.86 5.55 35.10
C ILE A 465 11.61 6.13 33.70
N ARG A 466 10.49 6.83 33.48
CA ARG A 466 10.12 7.47 32.19
C ARG A 466 11.25 8.32 31.61
N GLY A 467 11.80 9.24 32.40
CA GLY A 467 12.90 10.11 31.96
C GLY A 467 14.18 9.33 31.61
N THR A 468 14.44 8.23 32.31
CA THR A 468 15.58 7.36 32.05
C THR A 468 15.43 6.61 30.73
N ILE A 469 14.25 6.04 30.46
CA ILE A 469 13.96 5.35 29.20
C ILE A 469 14.11 6.32 28.02
N TYR A 470 13.65 7.57 28.15
CA TYR A 470 13.88 8.59 27.12
C TYR A 470 15.36 8.88 26.87
N ARG A 471 16.18 9.02 27.92
CA ARG A 471 17.63 9.24 27.78
C ARG A 471 18.32 8.07 27.08
N LEU A 472 18.04 6.83 27.52
CA LEU A 472 18.64 5.62 26.96
C LEU A 472 18.23 5.41 25.49
N THR A 473 16.95 5.56 25.16
CA THR A 473 16.48 5.44 23.77
C THR A 473 17.05 6.54 22.87
N ASN A 474 17.23 7.77 23.36
CA ASN A 474 17.89 8.82 22.60
C ASN A 474 19.36 8.49 22.33
N ALA A 475 20.10 8.04 23.35
CA ALA A 475 21.48 7.61 23.21
C ALA A 475 21.64 6.49 22.18
N LEU A 476 20.76 5.46 22.23
CA LEU A 476 20.72 4.39 21.23
C LEU A 476 20.44 4.92 19.82
N SER A 477 19.49 5.85 19.66
CA SER A 477 19.11 6.36 18.33
C SER A 477 20.22 7.14 17.62
N VAL A 478 21.13 7.77 18.38
CA VAL A 478 22.27 8.53 17.84
C VAL A 478 23.59 7.78 17.94
N GLY A 479 23.60 6.55 18.46
CA GLY A 479 24.80 5.75 18.61
C GLY A 479 25.77 6.23 19.71
N ASN A 480 25.29 6.98 20.71
CA ASN A 480 26.15 7.54 21.76
C ASN A 480 26.30 6.54 22.93
N THR A 481 27.36 5.72 22.87
CA THR A 481 27.71 4.70 23.86
C THR A 481 28.07 5.30 25.22
N GLU A 482 28.83 6.40 25.25
CA GLU A 482 29.26 7.07 26.49
C GLU A 482 28.06 7.55 27.31
N ARG A 483 27.13 8.27 26.68
CA ARG A 483 25.92 8.76 27.34
C ARG A 483 25.01 7.63 27.79
N PHE A 484 24.96 6.53 27.02
CA PHE A 484 24.21 5.35 27.42
C PHE A 484 24.83 4.76 28.69
N MET A 485 26.15 4.54 28.70
CA MET A 485 26.87 3.94 29.83
C MET A 485 26.86 4.81 31.09
N ASP A 486 26.99 6.13 30.97
CA ASP A 486 26.86 7.06 32.11
C ASP A 486 25.50 6.91 32.80
N VAL A 487 24.41 6.76 32.02
CA VAL A 487 23.09 6.49 32.58
C VAL A 487 23.02 5.11 33.23
N ILE A 488 23.58 4.07 32.60
CA ILE A 488 23.58 2.69 33.13
C ILE A 488 24.34 2.61 34.47
N ILE A 489 25.57 3.13 34.52
CA ILE A 489 26.42 3.08 35.72
C ILE A 489 25.69 3.71 36.90
N ARG A 490 25.13 4.91 36.72
CA ARG A 490 24.37 5.61 37.77
C ARG A 490 23.20 4.78 38.31
N LEU A 491 22.46 4.09 37.43
CA LEU A 491 21.31 3.27 37.83
C LEU A 491 21.73 2.01 38.59
N TYR A 492 22.82 1.36 38.17
CA TYR A 492 23.31 0.15 38.81
C TYR A 492 23.95 0.45 40.17
N THR A 493 24.72 1.54 40.28
CA THR A 493 25.26 2.03 41.56
C THR A 493 24.13 2.32 42.57
N SER A 494 23.00 2.88 42.13
CA SER A 494 21.88 3.15 43.04
C SER A 494 21.04 1.92 43.38
N SER A 495 21.11 0.84 42.58
CA SER A 495 20.25 -0.34 42.73
C SER A 495 20.95 -1.55 43.37
N ARG A 496 22.26 -1.45 43.68
CA ARG A 496 23.10 -2.52 44.25
C ARG A 496 23.06 -3.84 43.46
N LEU A 497 22.85 -3.75 42.15
CA LEU A 497 22.92 -4.89 41.24
C LEU A 497 24.30 -4.91 40.56
N ASP A 498 24.74 -6.11 40.16
CA ASP A 498 25.95 -6.26 39.35
C ASP A 498 25.69 -5.80 37.92
N VAL A 499 26.66 -5.05 37.36
CA VAL A 499 26.60 -4.59 35.97
C VAL A 499 26.76 -5.79 35.02
N PRO A 500 25.79 -6.08 34.15
CA PRO A 500 25.87 -7.17 33.18
C PRO A 500 27.08 -7.05 32.25
N ASN A 501 27.81 -8.15 32.06
CA ASN A 501 28.97 -8.22 31.16
C ASN A 501 28.66 -7.82 29.71
N GLY A 502 27.40 -7.93 29.27
CA GLY A 502 27.01 -7.49 27.93
C GLY A 502 27.21 -6.02 27.67
N PHE A 503 27.25 -5.18 28.70
CA PHE A 503 27.60 -3.77 28.52
C PHE A 503 29.05 -3.59 28.10
N VAL A 504 29.96 -4.51 28.45
CA VAL A 504 31.35 -4.51 27.95
C VAL A 504 31.36 -4.88 26.47
N ASP A 505 30.60 -5.89 26.07
CA ASP A 505 30.47 -6.30 24.66
C ASP A 505 29.90 -5.17 23.77
N MET A 506 28.98 -4.36 24.31
CA MET A 506 28.39 -3.22 23.61
C MET A 506 29.40 -2.11 23.30
N LEU A 507 30.47 -1.96 24.09
CA LEU A 507 31.48 -0.93 23.87
C LEU A 507 32.38 -1.22 22.67
N GLN A 508 32.49 -2.49 22.28
CA GLN A 508 33.40 -2.96 21.24
C GLN A 508 32.73 -3.12 19.87
N ASP A 509 31.39 -3.18 19.82
CA ASP A 509 30.65 -3.54 18.63
C ASP A 509 29.33 -2.76 18.54
N ARG A 510 29.14 -2.04 17.41
CA ARG A 510 27.98 -1.19 17.17
C ARG A 510 26.68 -1.98 16.99
N ASP A 511 26.74 -3.15 16.41
CA ASP A 511 25.56 -4.02 16.26
C ASP A 511 25.17 -4.61 17.61
N LYS A 512 26.14 -5.01 18.43
CA LYS A 512 25.88 -5.40 19.83
C LYS A 512 25.34 -4.24 20.65
N PHE A 513 25.85 -3.01 20.47
CA PHE A 513 25.32 -1.82 21.12
C PHE A 513 23.81 -1.66 20.86
N ASN A 514 23.39 -1.79 19.61
CA ASN A 514 21.97 -1.74 19.28
C ASN A 514 21.21 -2.94 19.84
N GLN A 515 21.67 -4.17 19.60
CA GLN A 515 20.96 -5.39 20.02
C GLN A 515 20.77 -5.45 21.54
N TYR A 516 21.86 -5.34 22.29
CA TYR A 516 21.85 -5.46 23.75
C TYR A 516 21.25 -4.22 24.40
N GLY A 517 21.52 -3.03 23.86
CA GLY A 517 20.95 -1.79 24.36
C GLY A 517 19.43 -1.75 24.22
N TYR A 518 18.88 -2.07 23.05
CA TYR A 518 17.42 -2.14 22.88
C TYR A 518 16.79 -3.30 23.66
N ALA A 519 17.45 -4.46 23.75
CA ALA A 519 16.99 -5.56 24.60
C ALA A 519 16.83 -5.12 26.06
N PHE A 520 17.88 -4.50 26.60
CA PHE A 520 17.90 -3.99 27.96
C PHE A 520 16.79 -2.97 28.21
N VAL A 521 16.62 -1.99 27.31
CA VAL A 521 15.57 -0.97 27.44
C VAL A 521 14.16 -1.56 27.37
N LEU A 522 13.93 -2.57 26.52
CA LEU A 522 12.66 -3.30 26.51
C LEU A 522 12.41 -4.00 27.86
N GLY A 523 13.45 -4.62 28.42
CA GLY A 523 13.47 -5.18 29.77
C GLY A 523 13.05 -4.16 30.83
N LEU A 524 13.73 -3.01 30.82
CA LEU A 524 13.51 -1.90 31.74
C LEU A 524 12.08 -1.33 31.65
N LYS A 525 11.41 -1.47 30.51
CA LYS A 525 9.99 -1.09 30.32
C LYS A 525 8.98 -2.18 30.75
N GLY A 526 9.45 -3.28 31.35
CA GLY A 526 8.61 -4.35 31.91
C GLY A 526 8.54 -5.61 31.06
N SER A 527 9.27 -5.66 29.95
CA SER A 527 9.21 -6.76 29.01
C SER A 527 10.19 -7.88 29.43
N HIS A 528 9.70 -9.03 29.91
CA HIS A 528 10.57 -10.14 30.34
C HIS A 528 10.43 -11.38 29.44
N HIS A 529 11.45 -12.25 29.44
CA HIS A 529 11.40 -13.54 28.76
C HIS A 529 11.03 -14.63 29.77
N VAL A 530 9.84 -15.22 29.67
CA VAL A 530 9.52 -16.47 30.38
C VAL A 530 10.07 -17.62 29.54
N SER A 531 11.18 -18.23 29.95
CA SER A 531 11.54 -19.55 29.42
C SER A 531 10.47 -20.51 29.94
N LYS A 532 9.60 -21.00 29.06
CA LYS A 532 8.94 -22.27 29.35
C LYS A 532 10.05 -23.30 29.37
N GLU A 533 10.37 -23.81 30.54
CA GLU A 533 11.04 -25.09 30.67
C GLU A 533 10.19 -26.10 29.88
N GLU A 534 10.79 -26.68 28.84
CA GLU A 534 10.32 -27.95 28.30
C GLU A 534 10.49 -28.97 29.42
N ASN A 535 9.47 -29.10 30.26
CA ASN A 535 9.29 -30.33 31.02
C ASN A 535 8.90 -31.39 30.00
N GLU A 536 9.91 -32.14 29.55
CA GLU A 536 9.73 -33.54 29.18
C GLU A 536 8.91 -34.22 30.27
N ASN A 537 7.67 -34.58 29.93
CA ASN A 537 6.91 -35.78 30.34
C ASN A 537 5.41 -35.53 30.18
N GLY A 538 4.83 -36.11 29.12
CA GLY A 538 3.38 -36.17 28.89
C GLY A 538 3.01 -36.17 27.41
#